data_AF-A0A7V0KR95-F1
#
_entry.id   AF-A0A7V0KR95-F1
#
_cell.length_a   1.000
_cell.length_b   1.000
_cell.length_c   1.000
_cell.angle_alpha   90.00
_cell.angle_beta   90.00
_cell.angle_gamma   90.00
#
_symmetry.space_group_name_H-M   'P 1'
#
loop_
_entity.id
_entity.type
_entity.pdbx_description
1 polymer ?
#
loop_
_entity_poly.entity_id
_entity_poly.type
_entity_poly.pdbx_seq_one_letter_code
_entity_poly.pdbx_strand_id
1 'polypeptide(L)'
;MGDGNNDDTVDVLRRWAGEPGIADVLHRLIDLVDRQPMAQRERPPRLRLKPDKTPVFFDRAETPDREFAWELLEAVAKRGWIELRGPKRWAANVPPYETEPQIVLTAEGEAVIRGAIDRPAGQGSWREQWSAALEGRFALSEARLSGFRHQPIRVAGRSAARVVERLADLTKLDPSLYLREASAAAFWGISKLLDARREALTRLVGDPDAFPEKPILINIHVPGPAWESVLLIENETTYHSAVKNRLPGVDPERMAVVWISGFMGAAKRLRSPEGVSMHASLASHPEGVERLARAWTDVPCPLETWFFGDLDFSAMEILRALRDVFPGTRAWQPGYRALLARAERGEGHGPDEDVRKGEQQVPAGGTGCRFADTRLLPFLRRSARFVDQEAYVPDASTGE
;
A
#
# COMPACT_ATOMS: atom_id res chain seq x y z
N MET A 1 48.09 -5.25 -11.02
CA MET A 1 47.20 -4.07 -11.08
C MET A 1 45.84 -4.57 -11.55
N GLY A 2 44.91 -4.84 -10.62
CA GLY A 2 43.63 -5.48 -10.96
C GLY A 2 42.52 -5.37 -9.90
N ASP A 3 42.83 -5.01 -8.66
CA ASP A 3 41.84 -5.03 -7.57
C ASP A 3 41.00 -3.75 -7.43
N GLY A 4 41.31 -2.67 -8.16
CA GLY A 4 40.66 -1.36 -7.96
C GLY A 4 39.27 -1.20 -8.58
N ASN A 5 38.83 -2.09 -9.48
CA ASN A 5 37.57 -1.92 -10.23
C ASN A 5 36.41 -2.77 -9.66
N ASN A 6 36.74 -3.80 -8.88
CA ASN A 6 35.76 -4.76 -8.36
C ASN A 6 35.09 -4.27 -7.06
N ASP A 7 35.84 -3.56 -6.20
CA ASP A 7 35.30 -2.98 -4.95
C ASP A 7 34.28 -1.87 -5.21
N ASP A 8 34.56 -0.94 -6.14
CA ASP A 8 33.63 0.14 -6.50
C ASP A 8 32.34 -0.41 -7.13
N THR A 9 32.46 -1.51 -7.88
CA THR A 9 31.35 -2.24 -8.49
C THR A 9 30.43 -2.88 -7.44
N VAL A 10 31.01 -3.58 -6.46
CA VAL A 10 30.26 -4.21 -5.36
C VAL A 10 29.60 -3.16 -4.48
N ASP A 11 30.26 -2.03 -4.22
CA ASP A 11 29.70 -0.95 -3.40
C ASP A 11 28.54 -0.20 -4.06
N VAL A 12 28.55 -0.05 -5.39
CA VAL A 12 27.39 0.47 -6.13
C VAL A 12 26.22 -0.51 -6.04
N LEU A 13 26.45 -1.80 -6.31
CA LEU A 13 25.38 -2.79 -6.23
C LEU A 13 24.87 -2.97 -4.80
N ARG A 14 25.72 -2.86 -3.79
CA ARG A 14 25.35 -2.91 -2.36
C ARG A 14 24.41 -1.77 -1.99
N ARG A 15 24.64 -0.56 -2.53
CA ARG A 15 23.73 0.58 -2.35
C ARG A 15 22.36 0.30 -2.98
N TRP A 16 22.33 -0.23 -4.20
CA TRP A 16 21.07 -0.56 -4.89
C TRP A 16 20.34 -1.73 -4.27
N ALA A 17 21.08 -2.74 -3.81
CA ALA A 17 20.52 -3.84 -3.05
C ALA A 17 19.82 -3.35 -1.78
N GLY A 18 20.12 -2.14 -1.28
CA GLY A 18 19.38 -1.49 -0.20
C GLY A 18 17.90 -1.23 -0.49
N GLU A 19 17.51 -1.14 -1.76
CA GLU A 19 16.10 -1.07 -2.17
C GLU A 19 15.45 -2.46 -2.01
N PRO A 20 14.36 -2.60 -1.22
CA PRO A 20 13.75 -3.90 -0.91
C PRO A 20 13.40 -4.77 -2.12
N GLY A 21 12.89 -4.18 -3.19
CA GLY A 21 12.51 -4.89 -4.41
C GLY A 21 13.69 -5.48 -5.17
N ILE A 22 14.75 -4.70 -5.35
CA ILE A 22 16.02 -5.14 -5.92
C ILE A 22 16.63 -6.24 -5.05
N ALA A 23 16.69 -6.02 -3.74
CA ALA A 23 17.22 -7.01 -2.80
C ALA A 23 16.55 -8.38 -3.01
N ASP A 24 15.21 -8.42 -3.04
CA ASP A 24 14.45 -9.67 -3.19
C ASP A 24 14.77 -10.38 -4.52
N VAL A 25 14.84 -9.64 -5.63
CA VAL A 25 15.20 -10.21 -6.94
C VAL A 25 16.61 -10.82 -6.92
N LEU A 26 17.60 -10.05 -6.47
CA LEU A 26 19.00 -10.50 -6.42
C LEU A 26 19.16 -11.75 -5.56
N HIS A 27 18.56 -11.73 -4.37
CA HIS A 27 18.55 -12.86 -3.46
C HIS A 27 17.90 -14.12 -4.07
N ARG A 28 16.79 -13.97 -4.80
CA ARG A 28 16.12 -15.10 -5.47
C ARG A 28 16.95 -15.69 -6.60
N LEU A 29 17.68 -14.87 -7.35
CA LEU A 29 18.60 -15.36 -8.36
C LEU A 29 19.71 -16.20 -7.73
N ILE A 30 20.29 -15.75 -6.61
CA ILE A 30 21.30 -16.51 -5.87
C ILE A 30 20.71 -17.77 -5.21
N ASP A 31 19.47 -17.74 -4.70
CA ASP A 31 18.79 -18.94 -4.19
C ASP A 31 18.67 -20.04 -5.26
N LEU A 32 18.46 -19.66 -6.53
CA LEU A 32 18.48 -20.63 -7.63
C LEU A 32 19.87 -21.25 -7.79
N VAL A 33 20.94 -20.46 -7.72
CA VAL A 33 22.31 -20.96 -7.80
C VAL A 33 22.65 -21.87 -6.63
N ASP A 34 22.25 -21.54 -5.41
CA ASP A 34 22.57 -22.37 -4.24
C ASP A 34 21.85 -23.72 -4.27
N ARG A 35 20.66 -23.79 -4.87
CA ARG A 35 19.96 -25.07 -5.11
C ARG A 35 20.64 -25.94 -6.16
N GLN A 36 21.24 -25.32 -7.17
CA GLN A 36 21.96 -26.01 -8.24
C GLN A 36 23.02 -25.04 -8.80
N PRO A 37 24.32 -25.28 -8.54
CA PRO A 37 25.39 -24.39 -8.98
C PRO A 37 25.35 -24.12 -10.48
N MET A 38 25.79 -22.93 -10.92
CA MET A 38 25.80 -22.58 -12.35
C MET A 38 26.55 -23.58 -13.22
N ALA A 39 27.67 -24.13 -12.74
CA ALA A 39 28.44 -25.16 -13.44
C ALA A 39 27.65 -26.46 -13.70
N GLN A 40 26.59 -26.72 -12.94
CA GLN A 40 25.75 -27.92 -13.04
C GLN A 40 24.45 -27.66 -13.81
N ARG A 41 24.25 -26.45 -14.36
CA ARG A 41 23.03 -26.05 -15.05
C ARG A 41 23.24 -26.02 -16.56
N GLU A 42 22.33 -26.65 -17.31
CA GLU A 42 22.23 -26.46 -18.77
C GLU A 42 21.75 -25.05 -19.16
N ARG A 43 21.08 -24.37 -18.22
CA ARG A 43 20.39 -23.10 -18.44
C ARG A 43 20.69 -22.13 -17.30
N PRO A 44 21.04 -20.86 -17.60
CA PRO A 44 21.33 -19.90 -16.55
C PRO A 44 20.12 -19.70 -15.62
N PRO A 45 20.36 -19.42 -14.32
CA PRO A 45 19.32 -19.08 -13.36
C PRO A 45 18.46 -17.93 -13.88
N ARG A 46 17.13 -18.10 -13.78
CA ARG A 46 16.19 -17.11 -14.29
C ARG A 46 14.96 -17.00 -13.40
N LEU A 47 14.49 -15.79 -13.22
CA LEU A 47 13.27 -15.43 -12.52
C LEU A 47 12.35 -14.69 -13.49
N ARG A 48 11.05 -15.01 -13.51
CA ARG A 48 10.07 -14.20 -14.23
C ARG A 48 9.44 -13.21 -13.25
N LEU A 49 9.38 -11.93 -13.60
CA LEU A 49 8.63 -10.94 -12.83
C LEU A 49 7.15 -11.26 -12.92
N LYS A 50 6.50 -11.38 -11.76
CA LYS A 50 5.06 -11.65 -11.66
C LYS A 50 4.48 -10.99 -10.41
N PRO A 51 3.20 -10.60 -10.39
CA PRO A 51 2.57 -10.01 -9.22
C PRO A 51 2.70 -10.85 -7.94
N ASP A 52 2.58 -12.18 -8.06
CA ASP A 52 2.65 -13.12 -6.93
C ASP A 52 4.09 -13.33 -6.43
N LYS A 53 5.09 -13.10 -7.27
CA LYS A 53 6.49 -13.42 -6.97
C LYS A 53 7.31 -12.19 -6.67
N THR A 54 7.03 -11.06 -7.30
CA THR A 54 7.81 -9.83 -7.20
C THR A 54 6.84 -8.66 -7.05
N PRO A 55 6.04 -8.63 -5.96
CA PRO A 55 4.92 -7.71 -5.80
C PRO A 55 5.34 -6.23 -5.83
N VAL A 56 6.59 -5.93 -5.45
CA VAL A 56 7.17 -4.58 -5.51
C VAL A 56 7.05 -3.90 -6.87
N PHE A 57 7.00 -4.66 -7.98
CA PHE A 57 6.84 -4.10 -9.33
C PHE A 57 5.38 -3.98 -9.77
N PHE A 58 4.43 -4.40 -8.94
CA PHE A 58 3.00 -4.50 -9.28
C PHE A 58 2.07 -3.93 -8.20
N ASP A 59 2.60 -3.51 -7.04
CA ASP A 59 1.79 -3.00 -5.93
C ASP A 59 1.31 -1.56 -6.20
N ARG A 60 -0.01 -1.40 -6.24
CA ARG A 60 -0.71 -0.21 -6.74
C ARG A 60 -0.61 1.03 -5.86
N ALA A 61 -0.24 0.86 -4.59
CA ALA A 61 -0.29 1.95 -3.61
C ALA A 61 0.89 2.94 -3.71
N GLU A 62 2.01 2.56 -4.35
CA GLU A 62 3.27 3.34 -4.29
C GLU A 62 3.94 3.41 -5.68
N THR A 63 3.36 4.17 -6.64
CA THR A 63 3.87 4.30 -8.03
C THR A 63 5.34 4.78 -8.14
N PRO A 64 5.80 5.78 -7.37
CA PRO A 64 7.20 6.24 -7.45
C PRO A 64 8.23 5.14 -7.11
N ASP A 65 7.87 4.23 -6.20
CA ASP A 65 8.77 3.17 -5.74
C ASP A 65 8.93 2.08 -6.82
N ARG A 66 7.90 1.85 -7.66
CA ARG A 66 7.92 0.89 -8.78
C ARG A 66 8.85 1.32 -9.91
N GLU A 67 8.71 2.56 -10.36
CA GLU A 67 9.53 3.12 -11.44
C GLU A 67 11.01 3.13 -11.02
N PHE A 68 11.29 3.57 -9.80
CA PHE A 68 12.64 3.58 -9.25
C PHE A 68 13.25 2.17 -9.14
N ALA A 69 12.49 1.17 -8.66
CA ALA A 69 12.96 -0.20 -8.62
C ALA A 69 13.25 -0.76 -10.04
N TRP A 70 12.45 -0.40 -11.04
CA TRP A 70 12.73 -0.79 -12.42
C TRP A 70 14.00 -0.15 -12.98
N GLU A 71 14.19 1.16 -12.76
CA GLU A 71 15.41 1.87 -13.17
C GLU A 71 16.67 1.23 -12.59
N LEU A 72 16.62 0.79 -11.33
CA LEU A 72 17.71 0.07 -10.70
C LEU A 72 17.95 -1.30 -11.38
N LEU A 73 16.90 -2.07 -11.71
CA LEU A 73 17.05 -3.32 -12.46
C LEU A 73 17.71 -3.11 -13.83
N GLU A 74 17.30 -2.06 -14.56
CA GLU A 74 17.94 -1.71 -15.82
C GLU A 74 19.41 -1.32 -15.62
N ALA A 75 19.73 -0.62 -14.54
CA ALA A 75 21.09 -0.22 -14.21
C ALA A 75 21.99 -1.43 -13.87
N VAL A 76 21.44 -2.47 -13.22
CA VAL A 76 22.09 -3.77 -12.99
C VAL A 76 22.28 -4.50 -14.33
N ALA A 77 21.27 -4.48 -15.21
CA ALA A 77 21.34 -5.14 -16.51
C ALA A 77 22.35 -4.48 -17.46
N LYS A 78 22.42 -3.14 -17.49
CA LYS A 78 23.40 -2.36 -18.27
C LYS A 78 24.85 -2.68 -17.91
N ARG A 79 25.10 -3.18 -16.69
CA ARG A 79 26.42 -3.61 -16.21
C ARG A 79 26.74 -5.07 -16.54
N GLY A 80 25.81 -5.80 -17.17
CA GLY A 80 26.02 -7.18 -17.61
C GLY A 80 25.84 -8.23 -16.51
N TRP A 81 25.40 -7.86 -15.31
CA TRP A 81 25.23 -8.81 -14.20
C TRP A 81 23.93 -9.63 -14.30
N ILE A 82 22.92 -9.06 -14.96
CA ILE A 82 21.70 -9.73 -15.34
C ILE A 82 21.33 -9.39 -16.78
N GLU A 83 20.51 -10.23 -17.40
CA GLU A 83 19.84 -9.91 -18.66
C GLU A 83 18.33 -9.78 -18.41
N LEU A 84 17.72 -8.75 -19.00
CA LEU A 84 16.27 -8.58 -19.04
C LEU A 84 15.76 -9.11 -20.38
N ARG A 85 15.06 -10.24 -20.36
CA ARG A 85 14.46 -10.88 -21.53
C ARG A 85 12.94 -10.67 -21.54
N GLY A 86 12.49 -9.72 -22.34
CA GLY A 86 11.08 -9.40 -22.55
C GLY A 86 10.59 -9.68 -23.98
N PRO A 87 9.40 -9.19 -24.35
CA PRO A 87 8.93 -9.22 -25.74
C PRO A 87 9.88 -8.45 -26.68
N LYS A 88 9.90 -8.83 -27.97
CA LYS A 88 10.81 -8.23 -28.98
C LYS A 88 10.66 -6.70 -29.13
N ARG A 89 9.49 -6.17 -28.77
CA ARG A 89 9.22 -4.73 -28.62
C ARG A 89 8.36 -4.53 -27.39
N TRP A 90 8.79 -3.60 -26.55
CA TRP A 90 8.00 -3.04 -25.47
C TRP A 90 6.95 -2.11 -26.09
N ALA A 91 5.68 -2.24 -25.70
CA ALA A 91 4.66 -1.31 -26.14
C ALA A 91 4.94 0.07 -25.52
N ALA A 92 4.83 1.14 -26.30
CA ALA A 92 5.23 2.50 -25.87
C ALA A 92 4.48 3.02 -24.63
N ASN A 93 3.32 2.44 -24.33
CA ASN A 93 2.43 2.85 -23.24
C ASN A 93 2.25 1.77 -22.16
N VAL A 94 3.07 0.71 -22.18
CA VAL A 94 3.03 -0.33 -21.15
C VAL A 94 4.38 -0.31 -20.42
N PRO A 95 4.40 -0.02 -19.11
CA PRO A 95 5.63 -0.08 -18.33
C PRO A 95 6.33 -1.44 -18.51
N PRO A 96 7.64 -1.49 -18.75
CA PRO A 96 8.31 -2.74 -19.08
C PRO A 96 8.17 -3.85 -18.03
N TYR A 97 8.12 -3.55 -16.73
CA TYR A 97 7.91 -4.58 -15.72
C TYR A 97 6.55 -5.29 -15.84
N GLU A 98 5.53 -4.66 -16.45
CA GLU A 98 4.19 -5.23 -16.62
C GLU A 98 4.12 -6.31 -17.70
N THR A 99 5.10 -6.39 -18.61
CA THR A 99 5.13 -7.47 -19.60
C THR A 99 5.72 -8.78 -19.03
N GLU A 100 5.88 -8.86 -17.70
CA GLU A 100 6.46 -10.01 -16.99
C GLU A 100 7.80 -10.50 -17.57
N PRO A 101 8.83 -9.64 -17.70
CA PRO A 101 10.11 -10.07 -18.27
C PRO A 101 10.80 -11.15 -17.44
N GLN A 102 11.67 -11.90 -18.10
CA GLN A 102 12.58 -12.83 -17.46
C GLN A 102 13.89 -12.12 -17.12
N ILE A 103 14.28 -12.17 -15.85
CA ILE A 103 15.58 -11.76 -15.36
C ILE A 103 16.48 -12.99 -15.35
N VAL A 104 17.59 -12.93 -16.09
CA VAL A 104 18.54 -14.04 -16.21
C VAL A 104 19.86 -13.63 -15.57
N LEU A 105 20.38 -14.45 -14.65
CA LEU A 105 21.67 -14.21 -14.02
C LEU A 105 22.81 -14.59 -14.97
N THR A 106 23.82 -13.72 -15.10
CA THR A 106 25.04 -14.01 -15.86
C THR A 106 26.12 -14.59 -14.95
N ALA A 107 27.10 -15.30 -15.53
CA ALA A 107 28.21 -15.89 -14.77
C ALA A 107 29.02 -14.83 -13.99
N GLU A 108 29.28 -13.68 -14.62
CA GLU A 108 29.94 -12.53 -14.00
C GLU A 108 29.09 -11.91 -12.89
N GLY A 109 27.77 -11.86 -13.09
CA GLY A 109 26.83 -11.32 -12.12
C GLY A 109 26.77 -12.09 -10.80
N GLU A 110 27.01 -13.40 -10.79
CA GLU A 110 26.95 -14.19 -9.55
C GLU A 110 27.93 -13.68 -8.50
N ALA A 111 29.21 -13.52 -8.86
CA ALA A 111 30.24 -13.12 -7.92
C ALA A 111 29.96 -11.73 -7.34
N VAL A 112 29.58 -10.78 -8.20
CA VAL A 112 29.28 -9.39 -7.82
C VAL A 112 28.03 -9.33 -6.93
N ILE A 113 26.96 -10.02 -7.31
CA ILE A 113 25.72 -10.06 -6.53
C ILE A 113 25.96 -10.69 -5.17
N ARG A 114 26.71 -11.81 -5.09
CA ARG A 114 27.08 -12.43 -3.82
C ARG A 114 27.85 -11.47 -2.90
N GLY A 115 28.81 -10.71 -3.43
CA GLY A 115 29.55 -9.70 -2.65
C GLY A 115 28.68 -8.52 -2.18
N ALA A 116 27.71 -8.11 -3.01
CA ALA A 116 26.82 -7.00 -2.71
C ALA A 116 25.78 -7.34 -1.63
N ILE A 117 25.24 -8.55 -1.66
CA ILE A 117 24.24 -9.04 -0.69
C ILE A 117 24.85 -9.78 0.51
N ASP A 118 26.19 -9.77 0.62
CA ASP A 118 26.96 -10.44 1.68
C ASP A 118 26.63 -11.94 1.81
N ARG A 119 26.70 -12.67 0.69
CA ARG A 119 26.32 -14.09 0.62
C ARG A 119 27.32 -14.96 -0.14
N PRO A 120 28.41 -15.38 0.52
CA PRO A 120 29.41 -16.29 -0.04
C PRO A 120 28.82 -17.59 -0.63
N ALA A 121 29.53 -18.18 -1.58
CA ALA A 121 29.16 -19.47 -2.17
C ALA A 121 29.18 -20.60 -1.11
N GLY A 122 28.30 -21.60 -1.27
CA GLY A 122 28.26 -22.78 -0.41
C GLY A 122 27.56 -22.59 0.94
N GLN A 123 27.00 -21.42 1.24
CA GLN A 123 26.28 -21.16 2.49
C GLN A 123 24.80 -21.61 2.51
N GLY A 124 24.35 -22.36 1.50
CA GLY A 124 22.94 -22.78 1.38
C GLY A 124 21.98 -21.64 1.05
N SER A 125 20.72 -21.99 0.78
CA SER A 125 19.60 -21.08 0.52
C SER A 125 19.36 -20.14 1.71
N TRP A 126 18.81 -18.93 1.48
CA TRP A 126 18.49 -18.04 2.59
C TRP A 126 17.50 -18.67 3.57
N ARG A 127 16.57 -19.50 3.07
CA ARG A 127 15.63 -20.23 3.94
C ARG A 127 16.36 -21.17 4.91
N GLU A 128 17.39 -21.88 4.44
CA GLU A 128 18.21 -22.75 5.30
C GLU A 128 18.98 -21.92 6.33
N GLN A 129 19.63 -20.83 5.90
CA GLN A 129 20.35 -19.93 6.81
C GLN A 129 19.43 -19.30 7.86
N TRP A 130 18.25 -18.87 7.45
CA TRP A 130 17.21 -18.30 8.30
C TRP A 130 16.66 -19.31 9.30
N SER A 131 16.34 -20.52 8.85
CA SER A 131 15.88 -21.61 9.71
C SER A 131 16.92 -21.98 10.77
N ALA A 132 18.19 -22.14 10.38
CA ALA A 132 19.27 -22.42 11.31
C ALA A 132 19.45 -21.27 12.34
N ALA A 133 19.37 -20.02 11.90
CA ALA A 133 19.44 -18.86 12.78
C ALA A 133 18.28 -18.79 13.79
N LEU A 134 17.05 -19.09 13.35
CA LEU A 134 15.87 -19.10 14.22
C LEU A 134 15.98 -20.18 15.32
N GLU A 135 16.39 -21.39 14.96
CA GLU A 135 16.51 -22.53 15.89
C GLU A 135 17.50 -22.27 17.02
N GLY A 136 18.61 -21.57 16.74
CA GLY A 136 19.63 -21.26 17.73
C GLY A 136 19.30 -20.07 18.65
N ARG A 137 18.30 -19.23 18.32
CA ARG A 137 18.11 -17.91 18.97
C ARG A 137 16.90 -17.82 19.89
N PHE A 138 15.83 -18.56 19.59
CA PHE A 138 14.57 -18.52 20.33
C PHE A 138 14.29 -19.85 21.02
N ALA A 139 14.07 -19.82 22.34
CA ALA A 139 13.52 -20.96 23.07
C ALA A 139 11.98 -21.00 22.97
N LEU A 140 11.44 -20.88 21.75
CA LEU A 140 10.01 -20.83 21.47
C LEU A 140 9.57 -22.08 20.71
N SER A 141 8.29 -22.43 20.82
CA SER A 141 7.72 -23.55 20.07
C SER A 141 7.67 -23.25 18.57
N GLU A 142 7.70 -24.31 17.75
CA GLU A 142 7.59 -24.19 16.29
C GLU A 142 6.30 -23.45 15.87
N ALA A 143 5.21 -23.62 16.62
CA ALA A 143 3.96 -22.89 16.38
C ALA A 143 4.14 -21.36 16.45
N ARG A 144 4.94 -20.85 17.40
CA ARG A 144 5.22 -19.42 17.57
C ARG A 144 6.16 -18.88 16.51
N LEU A 145 7.12 -19.69 16.04
CA LEU A 145 8.08 -19.31 15.01
C LEU A 145 7.57 -19.50 13.58
N SER A 146 6.48 -20.28 13.40
CA SER A 146 5.96 -20.69 12.11
C SER A 146 5.76 -19.52 11.12
N GLY A 147 5.18 -18.40 11.55
CA GLY A 147 4.96 -17.23 10.68
C GLY A 147 6.25 -16.71 10.05
N PHE A 148 7.31 -16.59 10.86
CA PHE A 148 8.63 -16.15 10.41
C PHE A 148 9.41 -17.23 9.66
N ARG A 149 9.15 -18.52 9.91
CA ARG A 149 9.75 -19.61 9.11
C ARG A 149 9.17 -19.65 7.69
N HIS A 150 7.86 -19.48 7.54
CA HIS A 150 7.19 -19.48 6.23
C HIS A 150 7.43 -18.20 5.44
N GLN A 151 7.53 -17.06 6.14
CA GLN A 151 7.85 -15.78 5.55
C GLN A 151 9.12 -15.21 6.20
N PRO A 152 10.33 -15.63 5.76
CA PRO A 152 11.57 -15.04 6.24
C PRO A 152 11.61 -13.53 6.01
N ILE A 153 12.22 -12.80 6.94
CA ILE A 153 12.56 -11.39 6.73
C ILE A 153 13.90 -11.36 6.01
N ARG A 154 14.03 -10.52 4.98
CA ARG A 154 15.31 -10.23 4.33
C ARG A 154 15.59 -8.76 4.48
N VAL A 155 16.84 -8.44 4.79
CA VAL A 155 17.35 -7.07 4.82
C VAL A 155 18.63 -7.06 4.02
N ALA A 156 18.70 -6.15 3.06
CA ALA A 156 19.84 -6.01 2.17
C ALA A 156 21.16 -5.82 2.92
N GLY A 157 22.20 -6.54 2.48
CA GLY A 157 23.53 -6.48 3.09
C GLY A 157 23.57 -6.97 4.55
N ARG A 158 22.57 -7.75 4.98
CA ARG A 158 22.50 -8.36 6.32
C ARG A 158 22.35 -9.87 6.21
N SER A 159 23.14 -10.61 6.98
CA SER A 159 23.00 -12.06 7.10
C SER A 159 21.72 -12.46 7.84
N ALA A 160 21.24 -13.68 7.59
CA ALA A 160 20.04 -14.21 8.25
C ALA A 160 20.17 -14.23 9.77
N ALA A 161 21.34 -14.64 10.28
CA ALA A 161 21.66 -14.62 11.71
C ALA A 161 21.50 -13.22 12.31
N ARG A 162 22.02 -12.20 11.63
CA ARG A 162 21.94 -10.82 12.12
C ARG A 162 20.51 -10.27 12.10
N VAL A 163 19.70 -10.62 11.10
CA VAL A 163 18.29 -10.23 11.07
C VAL A 163 17.50 -10.95 12.18
N VAL A 164 17.76 -12.23 12.42
CA VAL A 164 17.14 -12.99 13.52
C VAL A 164 17.56 -12.45 14.89
N GLU A 165 18.80 -12.00 15.07
CA GLU A 165 19.22 -11.30 16.29
C GLU A 165 18.38 -10.04 16.55
N ARG A 166 18.13 -9.23 15.51
CA ARG A 166 17.27 -8.04 15.62
C ARG A 166 15.81 -8.40 15.88
N LEU A 167 15.32 -9.49 15.30
CA LEU A 167 14.00 -10.02 15.60
C LEU A 167 13.88 -10.43 17.08
N ALA A 168 14.95 -10.96 17.68
CA ALA A 168 15.00 -11.29 19.11
C ALA A 168 15.21 -10.06 20.01
N ASP A 169 15.77 -8.97 19.49
CA ASP A 169 15.81 -7.69 20.21
C ASP A 169 14.43 -7.01 20.20
N LEU A 170 13.66 -7.17 19.12
CA LEU A 170 12.28 -6.67 19.03
C LEU A 170 11.40 -7.19 20.18
N THR A 171 11.55 -8.45 20.60
CA THR A 171 10.76 -9.02 21.71
C THR A 171 11.11 -8.42 23.08
N LYS A 172 12.12 -7.55 23.16
CA LYS A 172 12.52 -6.83 24.38
C LYS A 172 12.06 -5.37 24.37
N LEU A 173 11.52 -4.88 23.26
CA LEU A 173 11.01 -3.52 23.15
C LEU A 173 9.70 -3.38 23.92
N ASP A 174 9.36 -2.15 24.26
CA ASP A 174 8.06 -1.81 24.82
C ASP A 174 6.96 -2.18 23.79
N PRO A 175 6.03 -3.10 24.13
CA PRO A 175 4.99 -3.54 23.21
C PRO A 175 3.99 -2.44 22.85
N SER A 176 3.98 -1.30 23.56
CA SER A 176 3.11 -0.16 23.25
C SER A 176 3.58 0.70 22.07
N LEU A 177 4.85 0.56 21.64
CA LEU A 177 5.38 1.27 20.47
C LEU A 177 4.58 0.95 19.22
N TYR A 178 4.38 1.91 18.32
CA TYR A 178 3.76 1.59 17.04
C TYR A 178 4.63 0.63 16.22
N LEU A 179 4.00 -0.21 15.41
CA LEU A 179 4.66 -1.22 14.58
C LEU A 179 5.88 -0.67 13.81
N ARG A 180 5.73 0.52 13.24
CA ARG A 180 6.80 1.17 12.47
C ARG A 180 7.92 1.74 13.35
N GLU A 181 7.61 2.16 14.57
CA GLU A 181 8.61 2.58 15.56
C GLU A 181 9.41 1.37 16.05
N ALA A 182 8.72 0.28 16.42
CA ALA A 182 9.36 -0.97 16.82
C ALA A 182 10.22 -1.55 15.69
N SER A 183 9.71 -1.52 14.44
CA SER A 183 10.47 -1.92 13.26
C SER A 183 11.75 -1.07 13.10
N ALA A 184 11.63 0.25 13.14
CA ALA A 184 12.78 1.14 13.01
C ALA A 184 13.79 0.96 14.16
N ALA A 185 13.32 0.82 15.40
CA ALA A 185 14.15 0.61 16.58
C ALA A 185 14.93 -0.71 16.51
N ALA A 186 14.27 -1.80 16.07
CA ALA A 186 14.91 -3.12 15.98
C ALA A 186 15.78 -3.29 14.72
N PHE A 187 15.36 -2.75 13.58
CA PHE A 187 15.92 -3.08 12.26
C PHE A 187 16.56 -1.88 11.56
N TRP A 188 17.61 -1.31 12.15
CA TRP A 188 18.46 -0.28 11.51
C TRP A 188 17.69 0.93 10.95
N GLY A 189 16.62 1.35 11.61
CA GLY A 189 15.80 2.48 11.14
C GLY A 189 14.82 2.14 10.02
N ILE A 190 14.70 0.88 9.60
CA ILE A 190 13.78 0.47 8.54
C ILE A 190 12.36 0.33 9.12
N SER A 191 11.54 1.34 8.92
CA SER A 191 10.21 1.43 9.55
C SER A 191 9.13 0.54 8.91
N LYS A 192 9.20 0.25 7.62
CA LYS A 192 8.18 -0.55 6.88
C LYS A 192 8.40 -2.07 6.91
N LEU A 193 9.51 -2.56 7.51
CA LEU A 193 9.94 -3.97 7.36
C LEU A 193 8.90 -4.99 7.87
N LEU A 194 8.06 -4.57 8.81
CA LEU A 194 7.08 -5.40 9.50
C LEU A 194 5.63 -5.18 9.07
N ASP A 195 5.33 -4.27 8.13
CA ASP A 195 3.96 -3.84 7.79
C ASP A 195 3.02 -5.01 7.42
N ALA A 196 3.53 -6.04 6.74
CA ALA A 196 2.75 -7.22 6.33
C ALA A 196 2.90 -8.44 7.29
N ARG A 197 3.47 -8.24 8.48
CA ARG A 197 3.94 -9.34 9.35
C ARG A 197 3.24 -9.39 10.71
N ARG A 198 2.10 -8.70 10.85
CA ARG A 198 1.34 -8.62 12.11
C ARG A 198 1.04 -10.00 12.70
N GLU A 199 0.47 -10.92 11.92
CA GLU A 199 0.16 -12.26 12.43
C GLU A 199 1.40 -13.04 12.91
N ALA A 200 2.53 -12.89 12.21
CA ALA A 200 3.78 -13.53 12.61
C ALA A 200 4.33 -12.91 13.91
N LEU A 201 4.23 -11.59 14.05
CA LEU A 201 4.62 -10.86 15.25
C LEU A 201 3.76 -11.23 16.45
N THR A 202 2.42 -11.26 16.30
CA THR A 202 1.51 -11.69 17.37
C THR A 202 1.88 -13.07 17.90
N ARG A 203 2.21 -14.02 17.01
CA ARG A 203 2.67 -15.37 17.42
C ARG A 203 4.03 -15.33 18.13
N LEU A 204 4.96 -14.52 17.62
CA LEU A 204 6.29 -14.40 18.18
C LEU A 204 6.25 -13.78 19.59
N VAL A 205 5.55 -12.65 19.76
CA VAL A 205 5.45 -11.92 21.03
C VAL A 205 4.50 -12.64 22.00
N GLY A 206 3.43 -13.23 21.50
CA GLY A 206 2.38 -13.88 22.30
C GLY A 206 1.30 -12.91 22.79
N ASP A 207 1.32 -11.67 22.30
CA ASP A 207 0.37 -10.61 22.61
C ASP A 207 -0.22 -10.07 21.28
N PRO A 208 -1.54 -10.14 21.06
CA PRO A 208 -2.19 -9.64 19.86
C PRO A 208 -2.19 -8.10 19.75
N ASP A 209 -2.07 -7.39 20.87
CA ASP A 209 -2.13 -5.94 20.94
C ASP A 209 -0.74 -5.30 20.91
N ALA A 210 0.32 -6.09 21.05
CA ALA A 210 1.69 -5.64 20.91
C ALA A 210 1.97 -5.07 19.51
N PHE A 211 2.69 -3.95 19.50
CA PHE A 211 3.06 -3.20 18.32
C PHE A 211 1.85 -2.79 17.46
N PRO A 212 0.94 -1.97 18.00
CA PRO A 212 -0.24 -1.53 17.28
C PRO A 212 0.15 -0.77 16.01
N GLU A 213 -0.71 -0.82 15.00
CA GLU A 213 -0.58 0.07 13.85
C GLU A 213 -0.90 1.49 14.27
N LYS A 214 -0.28 2.47 13.62
CA LYS A 214 -0.62 3.87 13.86
C LYS A 214 -2.13 4.08 13.62
N PRO A 215 -2.83 4.85 14.47
CA PRO A 215 -4.23 5.17 14.26
C PRO A 215 -4.43 5.86 12.91
N ILE A 216 -5.59 5.62 12.30
CA ILE A 216 -5.98 6.31 11.07
C ILE A 216 -6.37 7.73 11.44
N LEU A 217 -5.64 8.70 10.90
CA LEU A 217 -5.96 10.11 11.11
C LEU A 217 -7.14 10.49 10.21
N ILE A 218 -8.17 11.08 10.82
CA ILE A 218 -9.30 11.68 10.11
C ILE A 218 -9.52 13.11 10.58
N ASN A 219 -9.90 13.99 9.65
CA ASN A 219 -10.29 15.36 9.96
C ASN A 219 -11.80 15.47 10.00
N ILE A 220 -12.34 16.11 11.04
CA ILE A 220 -13.77 16.23 11.25
C ILE A 220 -14.20 17.69 11.38
N HIS A 221 -15.36 18.00 10.80
CA HIS A 221 -16.07 19.23 11.03
C HIS A 221 -17.49 18.92 11.50
N VAL A 222 -17.88 19.48 12.64
CA VAL A 222 -19.21 19.26 13.20
C VAL A 222 -19.90 20.62 13.37
N PRO A 223 -21.00 20.88 12.66
CA PRO A 223 -21.58 22.22 12.60
C PRO A 223 -22.27 22.68 13.90
N GLY A 224 -22.85 21.75 14.65
CA GLY A 224 -23.61 22.06 15.87
C GLY A 224 -24.08 20.78 16.57
N PRO A 225 -24.66 20.86 17.78
CA PRO A 225 -25.08 19.67 18.53
C PRO A 225 -26.33 19.00 17.94
N ALA A 226 -26.98 19.56 16.92
CA ALA A 226 -28.19 19.03 16.30
C ALA A 226 -27.93 18.27 14.99
N TRP A 227 -26.67 17.93 14.66
CA TRP A 227 -26.37 17.17 13.44
C TRP A 227 -27.04 15.79 13.42
N GLU A 228 -27.39 15.29 12.24
CA GLU A 228 -28.19 14.07 12.06
C GLU A 228 -27.48 13.03 11.18
N SER A 229 -26.54 13.47 10.33
CA SER A 229 -25.83 12.59 9.41
C SER A 229 -24.37 12.95 9.26
N VAL A 230 -23.59 12.04 8.70
CA VAL A 230 -22.17 12.23 8.39
C VAL A 230 -21.91 12.08 6.90
N LEU A 231 -21.18 13.03 6.33
CA LEU A 231 -20.63 12.95 4.98
C LEU A 231 -19.13 12.65 5.03
N LEU A 232 -18.76 11.46 4.55
CA LEU A 232 -17.40 11.03 4.32
C LEU A 232 -16.92 11.55 2.97
N ILE A 233 -15.85 12.34 2.96
CA ILE A 233 -15.26 12.96 1.76
C ILE A 233 -13.84 12.42 1.57
N GLU A 234 -13.56 11.90 0.38
CA GLU A 234 -12.23 11.35 0.06
C GLU A 234 -11.16 12.44 -0.16
N ASN A 235 -11.51 13.51 -0.87
CA ASN A 235 -10.54 14.53 -1.26
C ASN A 235 -10.45 15.66 -0.22
N GLU A 236 -9.22 16.05 0.13
CA GLU A 236 -8.96 17.07 1.15
C GLU A 236 -9.43 18.47 0.73
N THR A 237 -9.25 18.85 -0.54
CA THR A 237 -9.71 20.14 -1.09
C THR A 237 -11.23 20.25 -1.02
N THR A 238 -11.93 19.16 -1.34
CA THR A 238 -13.38 19.07 -1.27
C THR A 238 -13.88 19.12 0.18
N TYR A 239 -13.18 18.45 1.11
CA TYR A 239 -13.45 18.57 2.54
C TYR A 239 -13.38 20.02 3.01
N HIS A 240 -12.30 20.75 2.68
CA HIS A 240 -12.20 22.17 3.03
C HIS A 240 -13.28 23.04 2.38
N SER A 241 -13.74 22.65 1.19
CA SER A 241 -14.87 23.33 0.53
C SER A 241 -16.18 23.10 1.26
N ALA A 242 -16.43 21.89 1.76
CA ALA A 242 -17.60 21.58 2.59
C ALA A 242 -17.59 22.36 3.91
N VAL A 243 -16.44 22.39 4.60
CA VAL A 243 -16.28 23.16 5.86
C VAL A 243 -16.54 24.66 5.67
N LYS A 244 -16.25 25.19 4.48
CA LYS A 244 -16.51 26.59 4.11
C LYS A 244 -17.89 26.82 3.49
N ASN A 245 -18.80 25.85 3.58
CA ASN A 245 -20.15 25.89 3.00
C ASN A 245 -20.15 26.17 1.48
N ARG A 246 -19.11 25.74 0.76
CA ARG A 246 -18.99 25.89 -0.70
C ARG A 246 -19.47 24.68 -1.48
N LEU A 247 -19.97 23.64 -0.81
CA LEU A 247 -20.55 22.47 -1.45
C LEU A 247 -22.08 22.50 -1.32
N PRO A 248 -22.81 22.79 -2.41
CA PRO A 248 -24.26 22.76 -2.39
C PRO A 248 -24.77 21.37 -1.95
N GLY A 249 -25.85 21.36 -1.17
CA GLY A 249 -26.45 20.13 -0.67
C GLY A 249 -25.77 19.52 0.57
N VAL A 250 -24.64 20.06 1.03
CA VAL A 250 -24.17 19.81 2.40
C VAL A 250 -25.00 20.70 3.30
N ASP A 251 -25.76 20.12 4.22
CA ASP A 251 -26.52 20.87 5.21
C ASP A 251 -25.56 21.41 6.28
N PRO A 252 -25.34 22.73 6.35
CA PRO A 252 -24.33 23.34 7.20
C PRO A 252 -24.73 23.33 8.69
N GLU A 253 -25.92 22.84 9.04
CA GLU A 253 -26.38 22.71 10.43
C GLU A 253 -26.58 21.24 10.84
N ARG A 254 -26.95 20.39 9.87
CA ARG A 254 -27.37 18.99 10.14
C ARG A 254 -26.37 17.93 9.69
N MET A 255 -25.31 18.29 8.97
CA MET A 255 -24.37 17.32 8.42
C MET A 255 -22.96 17.51 8.98
N ALA A 256 -22.47 16.54 9.73
CA ALA A 256 -21.05 16.47 10.06
C ALA A 256 -20.26 16.04 8.81
N VAL A 257 -19.07 16.58 8.64
CA VAL A 257 -18.20 16.30 7.48
C VAL A 257 -16.92 15.67 7.98
N VAL A 258 -16.51 14.57 7.37
CA VAL A 258 -15.31 13.83 7.73
C VAL A 258 -14.48 13.58 6.49
N TRP A 259 -13.23 14.02 6.52
CA TRP A 259 -12.26 13.63 5.51
C TRP A 259 -11.66 12.26 5.81
N ILE A 260 -11.65 11.39 4.81
CA ILE A 260 -11.02 10.07 4.85
C ILE A 260 -10.05 9.92 3.68
N SER A 261 -8.85 9.38 3.94
CA SER A 261 -7.84 9.23 2.89
C SER A 261 -7.98 7.88 2.18
N GLY A 262 -8.62 7.87 0.99
CA GLY A 262 -8.72 6.69 0.13
C GLY A 262 -9.20 5.42 0.84
N PHE A 263 -8.59 4.27 0.50
CA PHE A 263 -8.91 2.97 1.13
C PHE A 263 -8.60 2.89 2.63
N MET A 264 -7.76 3.77 3.17
CA MET A 264 -7.57 3.84 4.63
C MET A 264 -8.88 4.22 5.33
N GLY A 265 -9.75 4.98 4.66
CA GLY A 265 -11.10 5.29 5.10
C GLY A 265 -12.03 4.08 5.26
N ALA A 266 -11.65 2.91 4.73
CA ALA A 266 -12.46 1.69 4.77
C ALA A 266 -11.80 0.55 5.57
N ALA A 267 -10.74 0.82 6.32
CA ALA A 267 -10.14 -0.17 7.21
C ALA A 267 -11.02 -0.41 8.44
N LYS A 268 -11.23 -1.67 8.84
CA LYS A 268 -12.06 -2.04 10.00
C LYS A 268 -11.67 -1.33 11.30
N ARG A 269 -10.36 -1.09 11.50
CA ARG A 269 -9.84 -0.37 12.67
C ARG A 269 -10.31 1.08 12.79
N LEU A 270 -10.89 1.66 11.73
CA LEU A 270 -11.47 3.00 11.80
C LEU A 270 -12.63 3.10 12.80
N ARG A 271 -13.23 1.96 13.19
CA ARG A 271 -14.30 1.85 14.18
C ARG A 271 -13.84 1.48 15.59
N SER A 272 -12.53 1.30 15.83
CA SER A 272 -12.01 1.06 17.18
C SER A 272 -11.44 2.35 17.78
N PRO A 273 -11.63 2.61 19.09
CA PRO A 273 -11.09 3.81 19.75
C PRO A 273 -9.58 4.00 19.53
N GLU A 274 -8.82 2.92 19.54
CA GLU A 274 -7.35 2.92 19.37
C GLU A 274 -6.93 2.97 17.91
N GLY A 275 -7.86 2.68 16.98
CA GLY A 275 -7.57 2.57 15.54
C GLY A 275 -7.84 3.85 14.75
N VAL A 276 -8.42 4.87 15.38
CA VAL A 276 -8.74 6.17 14.78
C VAL A 276 -8.21 7.32 15.63
N SER A 277 -7.70 8.37 14.98
CA SER A 277 -7.35 9.64 15.61
C SER A 277 -8.13 10.75 14.94
N MET A 278 -9.07 11.35 15.67
CA MET A 278 -9.96 12.41 15.15
C MET A 278 -9.41 13.79 15.44
N HIS A 279 -9.28 14.61 14.40
CA HIS A 279 -8.83 15.99 14.49
C HIS A 279 -9.96 16.92 14.07
N ALA A 280 -10.52 17.66 15.02
CA ALA A 280 -11.62 18.57 14.76
C ALA A 280 -11.10 19.93 14.26
N SER A 281 -11.76 20.48 13.24
CA SER A 281 -11.54 21.87 12.86
C SER A 281 -11.88 22.82 14.01
N LEU A 282 -11.22 23.98 14.12
CA LEU A 282 -11.53 24.98 15.14
C LEU A 282 -12.97 25.52 15.05
N ALA A 283 -13.60 25.42 13.87
CA ALA A 283 -14.99 25.80 13.66
C ALA A 283 -15.99 24.73 14.10
N SER A 284 -15.53 23.57 14.58
CA SER A 284 -16.41 22.48 15.02
C SER A 284 -17.01 22.76 16.39
N HIS A 285 -18.28 22.40 16.58
CA HIS A 285 -18.95 22.48 17.87
C HIS A 285 -18.45 21.39 18.85
N PRO A 286 -17.89 21.73 20.02
CA PRO A 286 -17.26 20.76 20.93
C PRO A 286 -18.16 19.60 21.36
N GLU A 287 -19.40 19.87 21.78
CA GLU A 287 -20.35 18.83 22.19
C GLU A 287 -20.73 17.90 21.02
N GLY A 288 -20.80 18.47 19.81
CA GLY A 288 -21.11 17.72 18.60
C GLY A 288 -19.96 16.77 18.22
N VAL A 289 -18.72 17.22 18.41
CA VAL A 289 -17.51 16.41 18.24
C VAL A 289 -17.50 15.25 19.23
N GLU A 290 -17.79 15.50 20.50
CA GLU A 290 -17.82 14.46 21.53
C GLU A 290 -18.90 13.40 21.25
N ARG A 291 -20.07 13.84 20.78
CA ARG A 291 -21.13 12.92 20.32
C ARG A 291 -20.69 12.10 19.11
N LEU A 292 -20.03 12.72 18.14
CA LEU A 292 -19.53 12.02 16.96
C LEU A 292 -18.50 10.95 17.36
N ALA A 293 -17.53 11.30 18.20
CA ALA A 293 -16.51 10.37 18.69
C ALA A 293 -17.11 9.13 19.36
N ARG A 294 -18.13 9.31 20.22
CA ARG A 294 -18.85 8.18 20.85
C ARG A 294 -19.57 7.30 19.83
N ALA A 295 -20.40 7.90 18.98
CA ALA A 295 -21.17 7.15 17.98
C ALA A 295 -20.30 6.48 16.89
N TRP A 296 -19.08 6.97 16.70
CA TRP A 296 -18.12 6.45 15.73
C TRP A 296 -17.52 5.10 16.10
N THR A 297 -17.61 4.66 17.35
CA THR A 297 -17.09 3.35 17.76
C THR A 297 -18.19 2.36 18.15
N ASP A 298 -19.44 2.82 18.26
CA ASP A 298 -20.60 1.98 18.59
C ASP A 298 -20.86 0.90 17.51
N VAL A 299 -21.31 -0.29 17.92
CA VAL A 299 -21.65 -1.39 17.00
C VAL A 299 -23.07 -1.89 17.30
N PRO A 300 -24.02 -1.82 16.33
CA PRO A 300 -23.87 -1.21 15.00
C PRO A 300 -23.71 0.31 15.09
N CYS A 301 -23.10 0.91 14.06
CA CYS A 301 -23.01 2.36 13.97
C CYS A 301 -24.43 2.96 13.87
N PRO A 302 -24.84 3.85 14.78
CA PRO A 302 -26.16 4.49 14.69
C PRO A 302 -26.22 5.61 13.65
N LEU A 303 -25.09 5.96 13.02
CA LEU A 303 -24.98 7.13 12.17
C LEU A 303 -25.42 6.85 10.75
N GLU A 304 -26.28 7.72 10.22
CA GLU A 304 -26.49 7.79 8.80
C GLU A 304 -25.23 8.33 8.12
N THR A 305 -24.64 7.52 7.24
CA THR A 305 -23.38 7.85 6.56
C THR A 305 -23.57 7.97 5.05
N TRP A 306 -22.97 9.01 4.51
CA TRP A 306 -22.88 9.30 3.09
C TRP A 306 -21.42 9.29 2.68
N PHE A 307 -21.13 8.87 1.45
CA PHE A 307 -19.78 8.92 0.89
C PHE A 307 -19.76 9.73 -0.39
N PHE A 308 -18.78 10.60 -0.52
CA PHE A 308 -18.45 11.33 -1.73
C PHE A 308 -16.98 11.10 -2.04
N GLY A 309 -16.70 10.51 -3.19
CA GLY A 309 -15.36 10.36 -3.79
C GLY A 309 -15.36 10.89 -5.21
N ASP A 310 -14.31 10.58 -5.96
CA ASP A 310 -14.25 10.81 -7.40
C ASP A 310 -15.35 10.00 -8.14
N LEU A 311 -15.74 10.45 -9.32
CA LEU A 311 -16.53 9.61 -10.23
C LEU A 311 -15.58 8.67 -10.98
N ASP A 312 -15.11 7.62 -10.31
CA ASP A 312 -14.26 6.58 -10.91
C ASP A 312 -14.47 5.21 -10.26
N PHE A 313 -13.70 4.19 -10.67
CA PHE A 313 -13.84 2.84 -10.13
C PHE A 313 -13.27 2.69 -8.71
N SER A 314 -12.17 3.39 -8.40
CA SER A 314 -11.56 3.38 -7.07
C SER A 314 -12.53 3.86 -5.99
N ALA A 315 -13.22 4.99 -6.22
CA ALA A 315 -14.21 5.51 -5.30
C ALA A 315 -15.39 4.53 -5.10
N MET A 316 -15.78 3.77 -6.13
CA MET A 316 -16.82 2.75 -5.98
C MET A 316 -16.36 1.56 -5.13
N GLU A 317 -15.10 1.15 -5.24
CA GLU A 317 -14.51 0.13 -4.35
C GLU A 317 -14.34 0.65 -2.92
N ILE A 318 -13.98 1.92 -2.73
CA ILE A 318 -13.98 2.56 -1.41
C ILE A 318 -15.39 2.57 -0.82
N LEU A 319 -16.41 2.96 -1.59
CA LEU A 319 -17.81 2.91 -1.14
C LEU A 319 -18.22 1.50 -0.73
N ARG A 320 -17.84 0.49 -1.52
CA ARG A 320 -18.10 -0.91 -1.20
C ARG A 320 -17.45 -1.31 0.12
N ALA A 321 -16.16 -1.03 0.29
CA ALA A 321 -15.41 -1.37 1.50
C ALA A 321 -15.92 -0.58 2.73
N LEU A 322 -16.30 0.69 2.55
CA LEU A 322 -16.92 1.51 3.61
C LEU A 322 -18.18 0.87 4.16
N ARG A 323 -18.97 0.19 3.33
CA ARG A 323 -20.20 -0.47 3.78
C ARG A 323 -19.95 -1.69 4.67
N ASP A 324 -18.75 -2.26 4.63
CA ASP A 324 -18.33 -3.30 5.58
C ASP A 324 -17.97 -2.69 6.97
N VAL A 325 -17.63 -1.40 7.00
CA VAL A 325 -17.22 -0.67 8.22
C VAL A 325 -18.37 0.14 8.82
N PHE A 326 -19.18 0.78 7.97
CA PHE A 326 -20.38 1.54 8.30
C PHE A 326 -21.55 0.95 7.51
N PRO A 327 -22.21 -0.09 8.06
CA PRO A 327 -23.35 -0.71 7.39
C PRO A 327 -24.40 0.34 7.02
N GLY A 328 -24.73 0.43 5.74
CA GLY A 328 -25.70 1.39 5.25
C GLY A 328 -25.13 2.65 4.62
N THR A 329 -23.81 2.84 4.54
CA THR A 329 -23.23 3.97 3.78
C THR A 329 -23.76 4.01 2.36
N ARG A 330 -24.15 5.21 1.92
CA ARG A 330 -24.71 5.48 0.58
C ARG A 330 -23.85 6.50 -0.17
N ALA A 331 -23.80 6.35 -1.49
CA ALA A 331 -23.27 7.41 -2.36
C ALA A 331 -24.06 8.71 -2.15
N TRP A 332 -23.34 9.80 -1.87
CA TRP A 332 -23.93 11.12 -1.66
C TRP A 332 -24.41 11.68 -3.00
N GLN A 333 -25.72 11.56 -3.22
CA GLN A 333 -26.32 11.83 -4.52
C GLN A 333 -26.14 13.26 -5.03
N PRO A 334 -26.18 14.33 -4.20
CA PRO A 334 -25.95 15.69 -4.70
C PRO A 334 -24.62 15.83 -5.46
N GLY A 335 -23.50 15.47 -4.83
CA GLY A 335 -22.18 15.54 -5.45
C GLY A 335 -22.05 14.62 -6.66
N TYR A 336 -22.41 13.34 -6.53
CA TYR A 336 -22.28 12.41 -7.65
C TYR A 336 -23.18 12.73 -8.85
N ARG A 337 -24.38 13.31 -8.63
CA ARG A 337 -25.23 13.77 -9.74
C ARG A 337 -24.59 14.93 -10.49
N ALA A 338 -23.95 15.84 -9.78
CA ALA A 338 -23.23 16.95 -10.40
C ALA A 338 -22.03 16.44 -11.22
N LEU A 339 -21.21 15.54 -10.67
CA LEU A 339 -20.10 14.94 -11.42
C LEU A 339 -20.60 14.16 -12.64
N LEU A 340 -21.70 13.41 -12.48
CA LEU A 340 -22.31 12.67 -13.58
C LEU A 340 -22.79 13.60 -14.71
N ALA A 341 -23.44 14.71 -14.36
CA ALA A 341 -23.90 15.70 -15.34
C ALA A 341 -22.73 16.30 -16.13
N ARG A 342 -21.60 16.60 -15.47
CA ARG A 342 -20.37 17.04 -16.15
C ARG A 342 -19.84 15.99 -17.11
N ALA A 343 -19.74 14.74 -16.64
CA ALA A 343 -19.27 13.63 -17.45
C ALA A 343 -20.17 13.38 -18.68
N GLU A 344 -21.49 13.52 -18.53
CA GLU A 344 -22.48 13.43 -19.62
C GLU A 344 -22.35 14.57 -20.65
N ARG A 345 -21.85 15.75 -20.25
CA ARG A 345 -21.47 16.84 -21.16
C ARG A 345 -20.10 16.65 -21.83
N GLY A 346 -19.42 15.53 -21.57
CA GLY A 346 -18.07 15.26 -22.08
C GLY A 346 -16.96 15.98 -21.31
N GLU A 347 -17.27 16.57 -20.15
CA GLU A 347 -16.29 17.25 -19.28
C GLU A 347 -15.62 16.28 -18.28
N GLY A 348 -15.29 15.07 -18.75
CA GLY A 348 -14.58 14.06 -17.98
C GLY A 348 -13.39 13.52 -18.77
N HIS A 349 -12.46 12.88 -18.07
CA HIS A 349 -11.23 12.35 -18.65
C HIS A 349 -11.27 10.82 -18.72
N GLY A 350 -10.53 10.24 -19.65
CA GLY A 350 -10.34 8.79 -19.74
C GLY A 350 -9.35 8.28 -18.68
N PRO A 351 -9.36 6.97 -18.39
CA PRO A 351 -8.38 6.35 -17.51
C PRO A 351 -6.95 6.59 -17.99
N ASP A 352 -6.69 6.50 -19.29
CA ASP A 352 -5.34 6.66 -19.87
C ASP A 352 -4.86 8.12 -19.90
N GLU A 353 -5.76 9.08 -19.64
CA GLU A 353 -5.42 10.51 -19.59
C GLU A 353 -4.85 10.91 -18.21
N ASP A 354 -4.99 10.05 -17.19
CA ASP A 354 -4.35 10.17 -15.89
C ASP A 354 -3.61 8.86 -15.54
N VAL A 355 -2.27 8.93 -15.50
CA VAL A 355 -1.39 7.78 -15.23
C VAL A 355 -1.77 7.05 -13.92
N ARG A 356 -2.35 7.74 -12.94
CA ARG A 356 -2.80 7.15 -11.67
C ARG A 356 -4.13 6.41 -11.78
N LYS A 357 -4.93 6.70 -12.81
CA LYS A 357 -6.26 6.10 -13.02
C LYS A 357 -6.30 5.06 -14.14
N GLY A 358 -5.32 5.04 -15.03
CA GLY A 358 -5.16 4.00 -16.06
C GLY A 358 -5.01 2.59 -15.48
N GLU A 359 -4.52 2.48 -14.23
CA GLU A 359 -4.40 1.22 -13.51
C GLU A 359 -5.71 0.78 -12.81
N GLN A 360 -6.82 1.51 -12.86
CA GLN A 360 -8.01 1.11 -12.09
C GLN A 360 -8.63 -0.20 -12.61
N GLN A 361 -8.94 -1.12 -11.70
CA GLN A 361 -9.66 -2.35 -12.05
C GLN A 361 -11.15 -2.06 -12.12
N VAL A 362 -11.80 -2.51 -13.20
CA VAL A 362 -13.26 -2.46 -13.30
C VAL A 362 -13.85 -3.40 -12.24
N PRO A 363 -14.71 -2.91 -11.32
CA PRO A 363 -15.37 -3.74 -10.33
C PRO A 363 -16.15 -4.87 -11.01
N ALA A 364 -15.88 -6.12 -10.64
CA ALA A 364 -16.60 -7.27 -11.16
C ALA A 364 -18.05 -7.35 -10.63
N GLY A 365 -18.32 -6.72 -9.48
CA GLY A 365 -19.62 -6.75 -8.80
C GLY A 365 -20.26 -5.37 -8.66
N GLY A 366 -21.24 -5.28 -7.77
CA GLY A 366 -21.80 -4.02 -7.28
C GLY A 366 -21.18 -3.61 -5.95
N THR A 367 -21.48 -2.39 -5.53
CA THR A 367 -21.12 -1.80 -4.24
C THR A 367 -22.12 -2.16 -3.13
N GLY A 368 -23.34 -2.57 -3.49
CA GLY A 368 -24.46 -2.71 -2.56
C GLY A 368 -25.18 -1.40 -2.26
N CYS A 369 -24.73 -0.26 -2.82
CA CYS A 369 -25.46 1.00 -2.80
C CYS A 369 -26.31 1.11 -4.06
N ARG A 370 -27.65 1.18 -3.91
CA ARG A 370 -28.59 1.24 -5.05
C ARG A 370 -28.25 2.34 -6.06
N PHE A 371 -27.90 3.54 -5.61
CA PHE A 371 -27.58 4.64 -6.54
C PHE A 371 -26.28 4.37 -7.31
N ALA A 372 -25.23 3.91 -6.64
CA ALA A 372 -23.98 3.54 -7.30
C ALA A 372 -24.19 2.39 -8.30
N ASP A 373 -24.93 1.35 -7.90
CA ASP A 373 -25.10 0.14 -8.69
C ASP A 373 -26.03 0.32 -9.90
N THR A 374 -27.00 1.24 -9.81
CA THR A 374 -27.96 1.49 -10.91
C THR A 374 -27.63 2.70 -11.77
N ARG A 375 -26.77 3.62 -11.31
CA ARG A 375 -26.43 4.85 -12.04
C ARG A 375 -24.92 5.01 -12.27
N LEU A 376 -24.11 5.01 -11.21
CA LEU A 376 -22.68 5.35 -11.31
C LEU A 376 -21.86 4.26 -12.02
N LEU A 377 -21.89 3.02 -11.51
CA LEU A 377 -21.17 1.89 -12.14
C LEU A 377 -21.61 1.64 -13.58
N PRO A 378 -22.92 1.64 -13.92
CA PRO A 378 -23.34 1.52 -15.32
C PRO A 378 -22.84 2.67 -16.21
N PHE A 379 -22.78 3.91 -15.70
CA PHE A 379 -22.19 5.01 -16.45
C PHE A 379 -20.70 4.77 -16.70
N LEU A 380 -19.92 4.55 -15.64
CA LEU A 380 -18.46 4.33 -15.70
C LEU A 380 -18.07 3.21 -16.67
N ARG A 381 -18.79 2.08 -16.64
CA ARG A 381 -18.55 0.94 -17.54
C ARG A 381 -18.84 1.25 -19.01
N ARG A 382 -19.81 2.14 -19.30
CA ARG A 382 -20.20 2.47 -20.67
C ARG A 382 -19.36 3.61 -21.25
N SER A 383 -19.11 4.65 -20.46
CA SER A 383 -18.43 5.86 -20.92
C SER A 383 -16.92 5.77 -20.81
N ALA A 384 -16.40 4.99 -19.85
CA ALA A 384 -15.00 5.05 -19.42
C ALA A 384 -14.54 6.50 -19.20
N ARG A 385 -15.42 7.34 -18.62
CA ARG A 385 -15.13 8.73 -18.27
C ARG A 385 -15.16 8.92 -16.78
N PHE A 386 -14.06 9.47 -16.26
CA PHE A 386 -13.87 9.82 -14.87
C PHE A 386 -13.99 11.33 -14.68
N VAL A 387 -14.37 11.72 -13.47
CA VAL A 387 -14.42 13.12 -13.04
C VAL A 387 -13.91 13.21 -11.62
N ASP A 388 -12.86 13.99 -11.41
CA ASP A 388 -12.31 14.26 -10.09
C ASP A 388 -13.30 15.05 -9.23
N GLN A 389 -13.28 14.77 -7.94
CA GLN A 389 -14.20 15.35 -6.98
C GLN A 389 -14.12 16.88 -6.93
N GLU A 390 -12.94 17.46 -7.14
CA GLU A 390 -12.70 18.90 -7.19
C GLU A 390 -13.46 19.61 -8.32
N ALA A 391 -13.91 18.88 -9.33
CA ALA A 391 -14.77 19.42 -10.38
C ALA A 391 -16.19 19.76 -9.88
N TYR A 392 -16.53 19.40 -8.65
CA TYR A 392 -17.76 19.84 -8.01
C TYR A 392 -17.68 21.31 -7.60
N VAL A 393 -18.09 22.17 -8.53
CA VAL A 393 -18.18 23.62 -8.36
C VAL A 393 -19.67 23.99 -8.42
N PRO A 394 -20.20 24.79 -7.47
CA PRO A 394 -21.54 25.34 -7.59
C PRO A 394 -21.69 26.13 -8.90
N ASP A 395 -22.80 25.96 -9.60
CA ASP A 395 -23.15 26.89 -10.67
C ASP A 395 -23.32 28.29 -10.07
N ALA A 396 -22.63 29.29 -10.62
CA ALA A 396 -22.73 30.68 -10.18
C ALA A 396 -24.08 31.36 -10.52
N SER A 397 -25.12 30.59 -10.86
CA SER A 397 -26.32 31.07 -11.55
C SER A 397 -27.63 30.82 -10.81
N THR A 398 -27.63 30.94 -9.48
CA THR A 398 -28.86 31.21 -8.71
C THR A 398 -28.54 32.22 -7.62
N GLY A 399 -28.25 33.43 -8.05
CA GLY A 399 -28.24 34.64 -7.22
C GLY A 399 -29.11 35.67 -7.92
N GLU A 400 -30.43 35.51 -7.82
CA GLU A 400 -31.41 36.59 -7.91
C GLU A 400 -32.21 36.62 -6.62
#